data_AF-A0A1F3KXH4-F1
#
_entry.id   AF-A0A1F3KXH4-F1
#
_cell.length_a   1.000
_cell.length_b   1.000
_cell.length_c   1.000
_cell.angle_alpha   90.00
_cell.angle_beta   90.00
_cell.angle_gamma   90.00
#
_symmetry.space_group_name_H-M   'P 1'
#
loop_
_entity.id
_entity.type
_entity.pdbx_description
1 polymer ?
#
loop_
_entity_poly.entity_id
_entity_poly.type
_entity_poly.pdbx_seq_one_letter_code
_entity_poly.pdbx_strand_id
1 'polypeptide(L)'
;MNYKITRTLYIFIGSFFLALFSSCNLINPSEEIPAYIRIDKIEVYSSSALHGSVSDKITDAWINIDGNLLGVYELPKTFPVLKTGKHTIMVRAGIKANGISASRKWYPFYQAYTIDTTFVSGEVTTIKPRVTYRTETKVSFNENFDQIGMFFDTIFPSDVPFIKSNEDVFEGGFSGLIHLPDSKKAFRCKTSLPYELPKNQTPIYLEFDYKTNVEFYMGLIVNSNSGSTLYPYFFNVRPTENWNKIYFELTDMILQNYYGNSYNIYIGADKADTTLEGKLFFDNIKLLHF
;
A
#
# COMPACT_ATOMS: atom_id res chain seq x y z
N MET A 1 38.02 11.86 75.39
CA MET A 1 37.22 12.45 74.28
C MET A 1 37.24 11.61 73.00
N ASN A 2 38.33 10.89 72.70
CA ASN A 2 38.53 10.17 71.43
C ASN A 2 37.65 8.93 71.18
N TYR A 3 37.15 8.26 72.22
CA TYR A 3 36.30 7.05 72.08
C TYR A 3 34.87 7.35 71.59
N LYS A 4 34.34 8.55 71.84
CA LYS A 4 33.00 8.93 71.35
C LYS A 4 33.00 9.24 69.86
N ILE A 5 34.09 9.84 69.35
CA ILE A 5 34.23 10.23 67.94
C ILE A 5 34.35 8.99 67.04
N THR A 6 35.12 7.98 67.48
CA THR A 6 35.25 6.70 66.76
C THR A 6 33.93 5.94 66.68
N ARG A 7 33.16 5.88 67.78
CA ARG A 7 31.85 5.22 67.79
C ARG A 7 30.83 5.92 66.88
N THR A 8 30.80 7.25 66.85
CA THR A 8 29.92 8.01 65.93
C THR A 8 30.33 7.81 64.47
N LEU A 9 31.64 7.73 64.18
CA LEU A 9 32.16 7.47 62.84
C LEU A 9 31.77 6.07 62.34
N TYR A 10 31.86 5.03 63.18
CA TYR A 10 31.42 3.68 62.80
C TYR A 10 29.90 3.59 62.58
N ILE A 11 29.10 4.35 63.34
CA ILE A 11 27.65 4.45 63.11
C ILE A 11 27.34 5.15 61.77
N PHE A 12 28.08 6.22 61.43
CA PHE A 12 27.91 6.93 60.16
C PHE A 12 28.33 6.07 58.96
N ILE A 13 29.46 5.35 59.06
CA ILE A 13 29.94 4.42 58.03
C ILE A 13 28.96 3.24 57.87
N GLY A 14 28.44 2.70 58.97
CA GLY A 14 27.43 1.65 58.94
C GLY A 14 26.13 2.11 58.28
N SER A 15 25.65 3.32 58.61
CA SER A 15 24.47 3.94 57.99
C SER A 15 24.65 4.18 56.48
N PHE A 16 25.82 4.65 56.06
CA PHE A 16 26.15 4.85 54.65
C PHE A 16 26.19 3.53 53.88
N PHE A 17 26.76 2.47 54.46
CA PHE A 17 26.75 1.13 53.85
C PHE A 17 25.34 0.53 53.75
N LEU A 18 24.47 0.74 54.76
CA LEU A 18 23.06 0.32 54.71
C LEU A 18 22.24 1.07 53.64
N ALA A 19 22.56 2.33 53.36
CA ALA A 19 21.91 3.09 52.29
C ALA A 19 22.31 2.59 50.88
N LEU A 20 23.50 2.01 50.72
CA LEU A 20 23.96 1.44 49.44
C LEU A 20 23.27 0.11 49.09
N PHE A 21 22.73 -0.64 50.06
CA PHE A 21 22.00 -1.89 49.81
C PHE A 21 20.52 -1.68 49.43
N SER A 22 19.97 -0.49 49.69
CA SER A 22 18.56 -0.17 49.39
C SER A 22 18.37 0.46 48.01
N SER A 23 19.44 0.81 47.28
CA SER A 23 19.35 1.52 45.99
C SER A 23 19.26 0.62 44.76
N CYS A 24 19.28 -0.71 44.90
CA CYS A 24 19.21 -1.61 43.75
C CYS A 24 17.91 -1.47 42.94
N ASN A 25 16.77 -1.20 43.59
CA ASN A 25 15.48 -0.98 42.90
C ASN A 25 15.36 0.40 42.22
N LEU A 26 16.28 1.33 42.46
CA LEU A 26 16.36 2.62 41.74
C LEU A 26 17.10 2.49 40.40
N ILE A 27 17.94 1.46 40.27
CA ILE A 27 18.79 1.25 39.08
C ILE A 27 18.12 0.28 38.10
N ASN A 28 17.17 -0.55 38.56
CA ASN A 28 16.44 -1.47 37.70
C ASN A 28 14.96 -1.59 38.14
N PRO A 29 14.08 -0.64 37.76
CA PRO A 29 12.65 -0.76 38.03
C PRO A 29 12.09 -2.01 37.34
N SER A 30 11.00 -2.58 37.88
CA SER A 30 10.35 -3.73 37.27
C SER A 30 9.88 -3.40 35.85
N GLU A 31 10.29 -4.19 34.85
CA GLU A 31 9.77 -4.07 33.50
C GLU A 31 8.28 -4.42 33.48
N GLU A 32 7.48 -3.53 32.89
CA GLU A 32 6.05 -3.81 32.66
C GLU A 32 5.91 -4.95 31.65
N ILE A 33 5.20 -6.01 32.02
CA ILE A 33 4.91 -7.12 31.10
C ILE A 33 3.90 -6.62 30.06
N PRO A 34 4.25 -6.58 28.76
CA PRO A 34 3.37 -6.07 27.72
C PRO A 34 2.18 -7.02 27.48
N ALA A 35 1.09 -6.48 26.96
CA ALA A 35 0.13 -7.26 26.19
C ALA A 35 0.63 -7.39 24.74
N TYR A 36 0.03 -8.29 23.96
CA TYR A 36 0.42 -8.49 22.56
C TYR A 36 -0.79 -8.42 21.64
N ILE A 37 -0.59 -7.90 20.44
CA ILE A 37 -1.58 -7.99 19.36
C ILE A 37 -1.02 -8.89 18.27
N ARG A 38 -1.88 -9.73 17.70
CA ARG A 38 -1.58 -10.51 16.49
C ARG A 38 -2.54 -10.14 15.36
N ILE A 39 -1.99 -9.86 14.19
CA ILE A 39 -2.71 -9.67 12.94
C ILE A 39 -2.06 -10.56 11.89
N ASP A 40 -2.83 -11.52 11.36
CA ASP A 40 -2.32 -12.41 10.30
C ASP A 40 -2.45 -11.75 8.92
N LYS A 41 -3.59 -11.12 8.65
CA LYS A 41 -3.89 -10.40 7.41
C LYS A 41 -5.00 -9.36 7.65
N ILE A 42 -5.18 -8.46 6.70
CA ILE A 42 -6.35 -7.57 6.62
C ILE A 42 -7.18 -8.04 5.43
N GLU A 43 -8.48 -8.28 5.63
CA GLU A 43 -9.37 -8.74 4.56
C GLU A 43 -10.08 -7.55 3.91
N VAL A 44 -10.06 -7.48 2.57
CA VAL A 44 -10.83 -6.48 1.80
C VAL A 44 -12.18 -7.05 1.41
N TYR A 45 -13.22 -6.25 1.61
CA TYR A 45 -14.59 -6.56 1.19
C TYR A 45 -15.14 -5.45 0.30
N SER A 46 -16.00 -5.85 -0.62
CA SER A 46 -16.75 -4.88 -1.44
C SER A 46 -18.02 -4.49 -0.72
N SER A 47 -18.18 -3.19 -0.51
CA SER A 47 -19.43 -2.57 -0.05
C SER A 47 -20.33 -2.14 -1.21
N SER A 48 -19.85 -2.23 -2.46
CA SER A 48 -20.56 -1.76 -3.65
C SER A 48 -20.00 -2.41 -4.91
N ALA A 49 -20.87 -2.86 -5.81
CA ALA A 49 -20.47 -3.37 -7.12
C ALA A 49 -19.63 -2.36 -7.93
N LEU A 50 -19.77 -1.06 -7.66
CA LEU A 50 -19.00 0.00 -8.32
C LEU A 50 -17.49 -0.10 -8.07
N HIS A 51 -17.07 -0.67 -6.95
CA HIS A 51 -15.64 -0.81 -6.62
C HIS A 51 -14.95 -1.98 -7.33
N GLY A 52 -15.71 -2.80 -8.08
CA GLY A 52 -15.18 -3.95 -8.80
C GLY A 52 -14.58 -5.03 -7.87
N SER A 53 -13.52 -5.67 -8.35
CA SER A 53 -12.80 -6.72 -7.61
C SER A 53 -12.31 -6.25 -6.25
N VAL A 54 -12.30 -7.18 -5.29
CA VAL A 54 -11.71 -7.00 -3.95
C VAL A 54 -10.26 -7.48 -3.87
N SER A 55 -9.65 -7.88 -4.99
CA SER A 55 -8.23 -8.22 -5.03
C SER A 55 -7.39 -7.12 -4.41
N ASP A 56 -6.46 -7.52 -3.54
CA ASP A 56 -5.61 -6.62 -2.79
C ASP A 56 -4.18 -7.15 -2.66
N LYS A 57 -3.28 -6.24 -2.30
CA LYS A 57 -1.94 -6.56 -1.85
C LYS A 57 -1.59 -5.69 -0.65
N ILE A 58 -2.39 -5.86 0.41
CA ILE A 58 -2.13 -5.26 1.71
C ILE A 58 -1.00 -6.02 2.38
N THR A 59 0.15 -5.36 2.57
CA THR A 59 1.34 -5.94 3.19
C THR A 59 1.58 -5.46 4.60
N ASP A 60 0.94 -4.36 4.99
CA ASP A 60 1.27 -3.63 6.21
C ASP A 60 0.01 -3.20 6.97
N ALA A 61 0.16 -2.98 8.28
CA ALA A 61 -0.87 -2.44 9.15
C ALA A 61 -0.37 -1.23 9.94
N TRP A 62 -1.05 -0.10 9.79
CA TRP A 62 -0.85 1.10 10.62
C TRP A 62 -1.76 0.99 11.83
N ILE A 63 -1.15 0.96 13.02
CA ILE A 63 -1.86 0.69 14.27
C ILE A 63 -1.87 1.94 15.12
N ASN A 64 -3.07 2.38 15.48
CA ASN A 64 -3.30 3.40 16.48
C ASN A 64 -4.02 2.78 17.69
N ILE A 65 -3.62 3.16 18.90
CA ILE A 65 -4.28 2.79 20.15
C ILE A 65 -4.73 4.07 20.87
N ASP A 66 -6.02 4.19 21.16
CA ASP A 66 -6.64 5.38 21.75
C ASP A 66 -6.30 6.66 20.97
N GLY A 67 -6.29 6.57 19.64
CA GLY A 67 -5.94 7.67 18.73
C GLY A 67 -4.43 7.85 18.47
N ASN A 68 -3.55 7.34 19.33
CA ASN A 68 -2.09 7.52 19.20
C ASN A 68 -1.47 6.46 18.28
N LEU A 69 -0.58 6.88 17.36
CA LEU A 69 0.14 5.95 16.50
C LEU A 69 1.08 5.09 17.35
N LEU A 70 0.89 3.78 17.31
CA LEU A 70 1.79 2.81 17.91
C LEU A 70 2.93 2.44 16.95
N GLY A 71 2.60 2.20 15.68
CA GLY A 71 3.60 1.82 14.68
C GLY A 71 2.99 1.26 13.39
N VAL A 72 3.90 0.83 12.51
CA VAL A 72 3.60 0.20 11.21
C VAL A 72 4.22 -1.19 11.21
N TYR A 73 3.43 -2.20 10.86
CA TYR A 73 3.84 -3.60 10.95
C TYR A 73 3.59 -4.34 9.64
N GLU A 74 4.63 -4.94 9.07
CA GLU A 74 4.52 -5.84 7.92
C GLU A 74 3.88 -7.17 8.37
N LEU A 75 2.82 -7.58 7.69
CA LEU A 75 1.99 -8.73 8.07
C LEU A 75 2.50 -10.04 7.45
N PRO A 76 2.28 -11.19 8.09
CA PRO A 76 1.67 -11.38 9.42
C PRO A 76 2.60 -10.92 10.56
N LYS A 77 2.03 -10.37 11.65
CA LYS A 77 2.83 -9.89 12.78
C LYS A 77 2.16 -10.09 14.14
N THR A 78 2.99 -10.46 15.12
CA THR A 78 2.73 -10.27 16.55
C THR A 78 3.65 -9.18 17.09
N PHE A 79 3.10 -8.22 17.83
CA PHE A 79 3.86 -7.09 18.37
C PHE A 79 3.37 -6.71 19.78
N PRO A 80 4.28 -6.19 20.64
CA PRO A 80 3.94 -5.82 22.00
C PRO A 80 3.18 -4.49 22.07
N VAL A 81 2.37 -4.35 23.12
CA VAL A 81 1.64 -3.15 23.50
C VAL A 81 1.82 -2.96 25.01
N LEU A 82 2.46 -1.86 25.40
CA LEU A 82 2.66 -1.48 26.80
C LEU A 82 1.40 -0.80 27.36
N LYS A 83 0.26 -1.48 27.26
CA LYS A 83 -1.05 -1.03 27.74
C LYS A 83 -1.85 -2.24 28.25
N THR A 84 -2.66 -2.02 29.28
CA THR A 84 -3.55 -3.03 29.88
C THR A 84 -4.91 -2.43 30.16
N GLY A 85 -5.96 -3.24 30.16
CA GLY A 85 -7.34 -2.78 30.34
C GLY A 85 -8.02 -2.43 29.01
N LYS A 86 -9.08 -1.63 29.07
CA LYS A 86 -9.92 -1.32 27.90
C LYS A 86 -9.28 -0.26 27.01
N HIS A 87 -9.15 -0.57 25.73
CA HIS A 87 -8.55 0.32 24.73
C HIS A 87 -9.26 0.19 23.38
N THR A 88 -9.21 1.26 22.59
CA THR A 88 -9.70 1.26 21.21
C THR A 88 -8.52 1.10 20.26
N ILE A 89 -8.57 0.08 19.42
CA ILE A 89 -7.61 -0.17 18.34
C ILE A 89 -8.19 0.37 17.04
N MET A 90 -7.41 1.13 16.30
CA MET A 90 -7.69 1.46 14.90
C MET A 90 -6.57 0.89 14.01
N VAL A 91 -6.97 0.15 12.98
CA VAL A 91 -6.08 -0.46 11.99
C VAL A 91 -6.36 0.17 10.62
N ARG A 92 -5.32 0.71 9.98
CA ARG A 92 -5.38 1.14 8.58
C ARG A 92 -4.56 0.19 7.71
N ALA A 93 -5.18 -0.26 6.63
CA ALA A 93 -4.57 -1.14 5.64
C ALA A 93 -3.44 -0.44 4.89
N GLY A 94 -2.32 -1.13 4.74
CA GLY A 94 -1.06 -0.62 4.23
C GLY A 94 -0.59 -1.28 2.94
N ILE A 95 -0.10 -0.47 2.01
CA ILE A 95 0.40 -0.91 0.70
C ILE A 95 1.83 -0.41 0.45
N LYS A 96 2.51 -1.03 -0.52
CA LYS A 96 3.75 -0.53 -1.13
C LYS A 96 3.40 0.20 -2.43
N ALA A 97 3.26 1.53 -2.37
CA ALA A 97 2.90 2.34 -3.54
C ALA A 97 3.97 2.26 -4.63
N ASN A 98 3.57 2.28 -5.90
CA ASN A 98 4.45 2.18 -7.07
C ASN A 98 5.33 0.92 -7.09
N GLY A 99 4.98 -0.13 -6.33
CA GLY A 99 5.77 -1.35 -6.20
C GLY A 99 7.11 -1.19 -5.47
N ILE A 100 7.38 -0.03 -4.87
CA ILE A 100 8.65 0.27 -4.20
C ILE A 100 8.52 0.00 -2.69
N SER A 101 9.46 -0.76 -2.11
CA SER A 101 9.37 -1.13 -0.70
C SER A 101 9.55 0.03 0.28
N ALA A 102 10.16 1.14 -0.17
CA ALA A 102 10.35 2.35 0.63
C ALA A 102 9.12 3.27 0.65
N SER A 103 8.16 3.10 -0.27
CA SER A 103 6.93 3.89 -0.39
C SER A 103 5.76 3.19 0.31
N ARG A 104 5.98 2.77 1.56
CA ARG A 104 4.94 2.22 2.43
C ARG A 104 3.98 3.32 2.86
N LYS A 105 2.69 3.16 2.57
CA LYS A 105 1.63 4.11 2.95
C LYS A 105 0.37 3.35 3.35
N TRP A 106 -0.45 3.93 4.24
CA TRP A 106 -1.81 3.42 4.39
C TRP A 106 -2.61 3.75 3.13
N TYR A 107 -3.41 2.81 2.64
CA TYR A 107 -4.19 3.00 1.43
C TYR A 107 -5.39 3.91 1.72
N PRO A 108 -5.44 5.12 1.12
CA PRO A 108 -6.38 6.15 1.54
C PRO A 108 -7.84 5.82 1.21
N PHE A 109 -8.07 4.96 0.22
CA PHE A 109 -9.41 4.58 -0.23
C PHE A 109 -10.08 3.53 0.65
N TYR A 110 -9.35 2.87 1.57
CA TYR A 110 -9.96 1.96 2.54
C TYR A 110 -10.41 2.69 3.82
N GLN A 111 -11.54 2.24 4.35
CA GLN A 111 -12.02 2.59 5.68
C GLN A 111 -11.09 1.96 6.73
N ALA A 112 -10.83 2.69 7.82
CA ALA A 112 -10.11 2.11 8.95
C ALA A 112 -10.99 1.09 9.68
N TYR A 113 -10.39 -0.01 10.15
CA TYR A 113 -11.04 -0.96 11.04
C TYR A 113 -10.84 -0.53 12.48
N THR A 114 -11.93 -0.36 13.24
CA THR A 114 -11.88 0.04 14.65
C THR A 114 -12.56 -1.01 15.53
N ILE A 115 -11.92 -1.36 16.64
CA ILE A 115 -12.45 -2.31 17.63
C ILE A 115 -12.06 -1.87 19.05
N ASP A 116 -13.00 -2.00 19.97
CA ASP A 116 -12.72 -1.93 21.40
C ASP A 116 -12.34 -3.30 21.94
N THR A 117 -11.24 -3.37 22.69
CA THR A 117 -10.77 -4.62 23.29
C THR A 117 -10.22 -4.39 24.70
N THR A 118 -9.94 -5.48 25.40
CA THR A 118 -9.28 -5.45 26.72
C THR A 118 -7.92 -6.14 26.61
N PHE A 119 -6.85 -5.41 26.88
CA PHE A 119 -5.49 -5.95 26.93
C PHE A 119 -5.21 -6.57 28.30
N VAL A 120 -4.75 -7.82 28.28
CA VAL A 120 -4.28 -8.54 29.46
C VAL A 120 -2.77 -8.72 29.33
N SER A 121 -2.05 -8.38 30.40
CA SER A 121 -0.59 -8.47 30.43
C SER A 121 -0.12 -9.91 30.18
N GLY A 122 0.83 -10.09 29.26
CA GLY A 122 1.35 -11.39 28.86
C GLY A 122 0.49 -12.14 27.83
N GLU A 123 -0.73 -11.68 27.53
CA GLU A 123 -1.63 -12.37 26.60
C GLU A 123 -1.58 -11.80 25.17
N VAL A 124 -1.95 -12.63 24.20
CA VAL A 124 -2.03 -12.28 22.78
C VAL A 124 -3.48 -12.08 22.35
N THR A 125 -3.87 -10.84 22.10
CA THR A 125 -5.15 -10.50 21.46
C THR A 125 -5.01 -10.64 19.95
N THR A 126 -5.60 -11.69 19.36
CA THR A 126 -5.65 -11.84 17.90
C THR A 126 -6.84 -11.09 17.33
N ILE A 127 -6.60 -10.14 16.43
CA ILE A 127 -7.64 -9.39 15.72
C ILE A 127 -7.62 -9.74 14.22
N LYS A 128 -8.79 -9.67 13.59
CA LYS A 128 -8.99 -9.99 12.17
C LYS A 128 -9.61 -8.78 11.47
N PRO A 129 -8.81 -7.75 11.12
CA PRO A 129 -9.33 -6.53 10.54
C PRO A 129 -9.99 -6.80 9.18
N ARG A 130 -11.14 -6.15 8.97
CA ARG A 130 -11.87 -6.15 7.71
C ARG A 130 -12.05 -4.72 7.26
N VAL A 131 -11.70 -4.43 6.02
CA VAL A 131 -11.79 -3.09 5.44
C VAL A 131 -12.62 -3.11 4.16
N THR A 132 -13.26 -1.99 3.87
CA THR A 132 -13.98 -1.76 2.62
C THR A 132 -13.50 -0.46 2.02
N TYR A 133 -13.75 -0.26 0.73
CA TYR A 133 -13.62 1.07 0.15
C TYR A 133 -14.51 2.08 0.89
N ARG A 134 -14.00 3.31 1.02
CA ARG A 134 -14.75 4.45 1.54
C ARG A 134 -15.84 4.85 0.58
N THR A 135 -16.97 5.30 1.12
CA THR A 135 -18.13 5.76 0.34
C THR A 135 -17.83 6.97 -0.54
N GLU A 136 -16.82 7.76 -0.18
CA GLU A 136 -16.37 8.94 -0.94
C GLU A 136 -15.44 8.56 -2.09
N THR A 137 -15.00 7.29 -2.19
CA THR A 137 -14.12 6.83 -3.26
C THR A 137 -14.87 6.88 -4.59
N LYS A 138 -14.36 7.67 -5.51
CA LYS A 138 -14.82 7.71 -6.90
C LYS A 138 -13.96 6.77 -7.74
N VAL A 139 -14.64 5.91 -8.48
CA VAL A 139 -14.03 5.02 -9.48
C VAL A 139 -14.31 5.62 -10.85
N SER A 140 -13.34 6.31 -11.44
CA SER A 140 -13.54 6.98 -12.75
C SER A 140 -13.74 5.96 -13.88
N PHE A 141 -13.07 4.81 -13.78
CA PHE A 141 -13.33 3.63 -14.57
C PHE A 141 -12.87 2.36 -13.84
N ASN A 142 -13.45 1.24 -14.23
CA ASN A 142 -13.09 -0.10 -13.77
C ASN A 142 -13.07 -1.04 -15.00
N GLU A 143 -11.89 -1.42 -15.44
CA GLU A 143 -11.68 -2.36 -16.54
C GLU A 143 -11.40 -3.76 -15.96
N ASN A 144 -12.41 -4.62 -16.01
CA ASN A 144 -12.32 -6.04 -15.66
C ASN A 144 -12.34 -6.95 -16.88
N PHE A 145 -12.29 -6.38 -18.09
CA PHE A 145 -12.28 -7.09 -19.37
C PHE A 145 -13.47 -8.03 -19.63
N ASP A 146 -14.52 -8.07 -18.80
CA ASP A 146 -15.69 -8.93 -19.04
C ASP A 146 -16.75 -8.27 -19.92
N GLN A 147 -16.69 -6.95 -20.09
CA GLN A 147 -17.59 -6.18 -20.95
C GLN A 147 -17.23 -6.26 -22.45
N ILE A 148 -18.10 -5.72 -23.31
CA ILE A 148 -17.94 -5.76 -24.78
C ILE A 148 -16.77 -4.88 -25.25
N GLY A 149 -16.66 -3.67 -24.70
CA GLY A 149 -15.62 -2.71 -25.05
C GLY A 149 -14.43 -2.75 -24.11
N MET A 150 -13.43 -1.92 -24.39
CA MET A 150 -12.29 -1.67 -23.52
C MET A 150 -12.15 -0.17 -23.25
N PHE A 151 -11.61 0.19 -22.08
CA PHE A 151 -11.29 1.56 -21.70
C PHE A 151 -9.98 2.09 -22.31
N PHE A 152 -9.29 1.29 -23.13
CA PHE A 152 -7.97 1.60 -23.68
C PHE A 152 -7.94 1.47 -25.20
N ASP A 153 -7.33 2.49 -25.83
CA ASP A 153 -7.02 2.48 -27.26
C ASP A 153 -5.51 2.28 -27.45
N THR A 154 -5.16 1.38 -28.38
CA THR A 154 -3.77 1.24 -28.84
C THR A 154 -3.41 2.45 -29.71
N ILE A 155 -2.23 3.02 -29.49
CA ILE A 155 -1.77 4.23 -30.20
C ILE A 155 -0.46 3.99 -30.94
N PHE A 156 -0.21 4.74 -32.00
CA PHE A 156 1.08 4.73 -32.71
C PHE A 156 2.20 5.28 -31.80
N PRO A 157 3.43 4.70 -31.81
CA PRO A 157 3.92 3.60 -32.64
C PRO A 157 3.86 2.21 -31.96
N SER A 158 2.69 1.77 -31.48
CA SER A 158 2.53 0.37 -31.03
C SER A 158 2.60 -0.61 -32.21
N ASP A 159 3.37 -1.68 -32.05
CA ASP A 159 3.48 -2.78 -33.02
C ASP A 159 2.32 -3.76 -32.95
N VAL A 160 1.66 -3.82 -31.79
CA VAL A 160 0.67 -4.84 -31.43
C VAL A 160 -0.52 -4.21 -30.71
N PRO A 161 -1.72 -4.80 -30.79
CA PRO A 161 -2.89 -4.29 -30.10
C PRO A 161 -2.93 -4.70 -28.62
N PHE A 162 -3.65 -3.91 -27.82
CA PHE A 162 -4.18 -4.35 -26.53
C PHE A 162 -5.53 -5.03 -26.79
N ILE A 163 -5.64 -6.32 -26.45
CA ILE A 163 -6.85 -7.10 -26.72
C ILE A 163 -7.38 -7.74 -25.44
N LYS A 164 -8.66 -8.11 -25.48
CA LYS A 164 -9.28 -9.01 -24.50
C LYS A 164 -8.94 -10.47 -24.86
N SER A 165 -8.56 -11.28 -23.88
CA SER A 165 -8.13 -12.67 -24.05
C SER A 165 -8.61 -13.56 -22.92
N ASN A 166 -8.75 -14.86 -23.18
CA ASN A 166 -9.03 -15.90 -22.18
C ASN A 166 -7.84 -16.85 -21.98
N GLU A 167 -6.64 -16.47 -22.43
CA GLU A 167 -5.43 -17.28 -22.34
C GLU A 167 -4.94 -17.44 -20.90
N ASP A 168 -4.89 -16.34 -20.13
CA ASP A 168 -4.55 -16.33 -18.71
C ASP A 168 -5.43 -15.27 -18.04
N VAL A 169 -6.32 -15.70 -17.16
CA VAL A 169 -7.38 -14.87 -16.58
C VAL A 169 -7.20 -14.82 -15.07
N PHE A 170 -7.19 -13.62 -14.50
CA PHE A 170 -7.12 -13.45 -13.06
C PHE A 170 -8.49 -13.69 -12.43
N GLU A 171 -9.50 -12.94 -12.87
CA GLU A 171 -10.89 -13.09 -12.44
C GLU A 171 -11.86 -13.00 -13.64
N GLY A 172 -13.07 -13.51 -13.47
CA GLY A 172 -14.09 -13.42 -14.53
C GLY A 172 -13.84 -14.39 -15.70
N GLY A 173 -14.23 -13.96 -16.90
CA GLY A 173 -14.09 -14.75 -18.12
C GLY A 173 -12.90 -14.37 -19.00
N PHE A 174 -12.35 -13.17 -18.81
CA PHE A 174 -11.32 -12.62 -19.68
C PHE A 174 -10.38 -11.66 -18.93
N SER A 175 -9.19 -11.48 -19.47
CA SER A 175 -8.22 -10.46 -19.06
C SER A 175 -7.76 -9.65 -20.28
N GLY A 176 -7.04 -8.56 -20.03
CA GLY A 176 -6.32 -7.85 -21.07
C GLY A 176 -5.02 -8.57 -21.41
N LEU A 177 -4.71 -8.73 -22.68
CA LEU A 177 -3.47 -9.29 -23.21
C LEU A 177 -2.80 -8.33 -24.19
N ILE A 178 -1.49 -8.16 -23.99
CA ILE A 178 -0.56 -7.64 -24.98
C ILE A 178 0.46 -8.73 -25.29
N HIS A 179 0.51 -9.16 -26.55
CA HIS A 179 1.47 -10.16 -27.01
C HIS A 179 2.45 -9.53 -28.00
N LEU A 180 3.71 -9.44 -27.60
CA LEU A 180 4.87 -8.98 -28.35
C LEU A 180 5.64 -10.20 -28.88
N PRO A 181 5.34 -10.74 -30.08
CA PRO A 181 6.12 -11.81 -30.68
C PRO A 181 7.53 -11.33 -31.05
N ASP A 182 8.39 -12.25 -31.47
CA ASP A 182 9.82 -11.98 -31.74
C ASP A 182 10.07 -10.73 -32.61
N SER A 183 9.28 -10.59 -33.69
CA SER A 183 9.40 -9.50 -34.66
C SER A 183 8.88 -8.13 -34.19
N LYS A 184 8.23 -8.03 -33.02
CA LYS A 184 7.60 -6.81 -32.50
C LYS A 184 8.22 -6.39 -31.18
N LYS A 185 8.45 -5.09 -30.99
CA LYS A 185 9.22 -4.60 -29.84
C LYS A 185 8.45 -3.61 -28.98
N ALA A 186 7.59 -2.80 -29.57
CA ALA A 186 6.94 -1.71 -28.87
C ALA A 186 5.44 -1.96 -28.69
N PHE A 187 4.94 -1.76 -27.47
CA PHE A 187 3.50 -1.64 -27.21
C PHE A 187 3.19 -0.27 -26.59
N ARG A 188 2.11 0.38 -27.04
CA ARG A 188 1.67 1.70 -26.57
C ARG A 188 0.14 1.79 -26.54
N CYS A 189 -0.44 2.13 -25.41
CA CYS A 189 -1.87 2.47 -25.32
C CYS A 189 -2.11 3.67 -24.41
N LYS A 190 -3.32 4.22 -24.53
CA LYS A 190 -3.86 5.20 -23.59
C LYS A 190 -5.32 4.90 -23.30
N THR A 191 -5.89 5.49 -22.25
CA THR A 191 -7.35 5.43 -22.07
C THR A 191 -8.08 6.08 -23.25
N SER A 192 -9.19 5.49 -23.67
CA SER A 192 -9.97 5.97 -24.83
C SER A 192 -10.56 7.35 -24.55
N LEU A 193 -11.05 7.57 -23.33
CA LEU A 193 -11.52 8.85 -22.84
C LEU A 193 -10.47 9.53 -21.93
N PRO A 194 -10.34 10.87 -21.99
CA PRO A 194 -9.59 11.61 -21.00
C PRO A 194 -10.43 11.84 -19.73
N TYR A 195 -9.76 11.98 -18.59
CA TYR A 195 -10.38 12.18 -17.28
C TYR A 195 -9.99 13.54 -16.69
N GLU A 196 -10.96 14.28 -16.17
CA GLU A 196 -10.72 15.45 -15.34
C GLU A 196 -10.48 14.98 -13.90
N LEU A 197 -9.25 15.13 -13.44
CA LEU A 197 -8.82 14.62 -12.14
C LEU A 197 -8.63 15.77 -11.13
N PRO A 198 -8.86 15.52 -9.83
CA PRO A 198 -8.76 16.56 -8.82
C PRO A 198 -7.33 17.09 -8.69
N LYS A 199 -7.20 18.40 -8.49
CA LYS A 199 -5.90 19.09 -8.36
C LYS A 199 -5.70 19.71 -6.98
N ASN A 200 -6.49 19.27 -6.00
CA ASN A 200 -6.53 19.77 -4.63
C ASN A 200 -5.74 18.87 -3.65
N GLN A 201 -4.74 18.14 -4.15
CA GLN A 201 -3.88 17.23 -3.39
C GLN A 201 -4.60 16.01 -2.78
N THR A 202 -5.85 15.74 -3.16
CA THR A 202 -6.50 14.48 -2.78
C THR A 202 -5.82 13.30 -3.49
N PRO A 203 -5.72 12.13 -2.84
CA PRO A 203 -5.09 10.96 -3.44
C PRO A 203 -5.73 10.55 -4.76
N ILE A 204 -4.90 10.28 -5.77
CA ILE A 204 -5.29 9.69 -7.05
C ILE A 204 -4.43 8.46 -7.29
N TYR A 205 -5.06 7.31 -7.48
CA TYR A 205 -4.36 6.05 -7.71
C TYR A 205 -4.90 5.33 -8.93
N LEU A 206 -4.00 4.64 -9.62
CA LEU A 206 -4.35 3.57 -10.53
C LEU A 206 -3.96 2.25 -9.88
N GLU A 207 -4.93 1.38 -9.62
CA GLU A 207 -4.67 0.01 -9.15
C GLU A 207 -5.01 -1.00 -10.22
N PHE A 208 -4.26 -2.10 -10.29
CA PHE A 208 -4.56 -3.20 -11.19
C PHE A 208 -3.80 -4.48 -10.80
N ASP A 209 -4.35 -5.59 -11.26
CA ASP A 209 -3.73 -6.90 -11.23
C ASP A 209 -2.98 -7.11 -12.56
N TYR A 210 -1.78 -7.66 -12.50
CA TYR A 210 -0.94 -7.90 -13.68
C TYR A 210 -0.09 -9.16 -13.55
N LYS A 211 0.29 -9.71 -14.70
CA LYS A 211 1.28 -10.78 -14.85
C LYS A 211 2.07 -10.52 -16.13
N THR A 212 3.40 -10.57 -16.09
CA THR A 212 4.20 -10.21 -17.26
C THR A 212 5.60 -10.82 -17.23
N ASN A 213 6.14 -11.15 -18.41
CA ASN A 213 7.54 -11.56 -18.57
C ASN A 213 8.43 -10.43 -19.15
N VAL A 214 7.85 -9.26 -19.43
CA VAL A 214 8.56 -8.06 -19.91
C VAL A 214 8.28 -6.87 -19.01
N GLU A 215 9.24 -5.96 -18.92
CA GLU A 215 9.03 -4.69 -18.23
C GLU A 215 8.01 -3.83 -18.99
N PHE A 216 7.21 -3.10 -18.23
CA PHE A 216 6.33 -2.06 -18.76
C PHE A 216 6.40 -0.83 -17.87
N TYR A 217 5.90 0.27 -18.39
CA TYR A 217 5.88 1.55 -17.69
C TYR A 217 4.55 2.24 -17.92
N MET A 218 4.21 3.07 -16.94
CA MET A 218 3.00 3.87 -16.94
C MET A 218 3.33 5.32 -17.28
N GLY A 219 2.32 6.12 -17.58
CA GLY A 219 2.47 7.55 -17.78
C GLY A 219 1.13 8.27 -17.83
N LEU A 220 1.20 9.57 -18.05
CA LEU A 220 0.04 10.42 -18.30
C LEU A 220 0.23 11.14 -19.62
N ILE A 221 -0.81 11.14 -20.45
CA ILE A 221 -0.93 12.12 -21.53
C ILE A 221 -1.75 13.27 -20.96
N VAL A 222 -1.12 14.44 -20.86
CA VAL A 222 -1.74 15.66 -20.35
C VAL A 222 -2.30 16.43 -21.54
N ASN A 223 -3.62 16.60 -21.57
CA ASN A 223 -4.32 17.34 -22.62
C ASN A 223 -4.56 18.78 -22.17
N SER A 224 -4.20 19.75 -23.00
CA SER A 224 -4.36 21.18 -22.73
C SER A 224 -4.80 21.92 -23.99
N ASN A 225 -5.05 23.23 -23.87
CA ASN A 225 -5.41 24.06 -25.02
C ASN A 225 -4.28 24.15 -26.06
N SER A 226 -3.02 23.90 -25.68
CA SER A 226 -1.87 23.90 -26.58
C SER A 226 -1.57 22.53 -27.20
N GLY A 227 -2.36 21.49 -26.87
CA GLY A 227 -2.18 20.12 -27.34
C GLY A 227 -1.98 19.12 -26.22
N SER A 228 -1.52 17.92 -26.59
CA SER A 228 -1.32 16.78 -25.69
C SER A 228 0.17 16.45 -25.56
N THR A 229 0.65 16.29 -24.32
CA THR A 229 2.03 15.95 -24.02
C THR A 229 2.10 14.68 -23.19
N LEU A 230 2.93 13.71 -23.59
CA LEU A 230 3.20 12.50 -22.82
C LEU A 230 4.25 12.77 -21.75
N TYR A 231 3.91 12.49 -20.50
CA TYR A 231 4.82 12.41 -19.37
C TYR A 231 4.91 10.95 -18.96
N PRO A 232 6.02 10.24 -19.23
CA PRO A 232 6.20 8.89 -18.73
C PRO A 232 6.51 8.91 -17.22
N TYR A 233 6.10 7.86 -16.52
CA TYR A 233 6.54 7.62 -15.15
C TYR A 233 8.00 7.15 -15.16
N PHE A 234 8.81 7.60 -14.21
CA PHE A 234 10.26 7.33 -14.19
C PHE A 234 10.61 5.88 -13.84
N PHE A 235 9.66 5.08 -13.36
CA PHE A 235 9.90 3.72 -12.90
C PHE A 235 9.16 2.69 -13.74
N ASN A 236 9.89 1.66 -14.17
CA ASN A 236 9.33 0.48 -14.82
C ASN A 236 8.79 -0.50 -13.78
N VAL A 237 7.71 -1.20 -14.13
CA VAL A 237 7.23 -2.39 -13.43
C VAL A 237 8.02 -3.58 -13.91
N ARG A 238 8.54 -4.34 -12.95
CA ARG A 238 9.33 -5.54 -13.22
C ARG A 238 8.44 -6.74 -13.55
N PRO A 239 8.97 -7.71 -14.33
CA PRO A 239 8.30 -8.98 -14.60
C PRO A 239 7.87 -9.75 -13.34
N THR A 240 6.74 -10.45 -13.44
CA THR A 240 6.23 -11.37 -12.42
C THR A 240 5.63 -12.60 -13.09
N GLU A 241 6.07 -13.79 -12.68
CA GLU A 241 5.55 -15.07 -13.20
C GLU A 241 4.12 -15.36 -12.74
N ASN A 242 3.74 -14.84 -11.56
CA ASN A 242 2.40 -14.96 -11.01
C ASN A 242 1.67 -13.61 -11.10
N TRP A 243 0.34 -13.69 -11.10
CA TRP A 243 -0.51 -12.53 -10.93
C TRP A 243 -0.14 -11.78 -9.66
N ASN A 244 -0.04 -10.47 -9.79
CA ASN A 244 0.42 -9.58 -8.76
C ASN A 244 -0.40 -8.29 -8.83
N LYS A 245 -0.50 -7.57 -7.71
CA LYS A 245 -1.17 -6.28 -7.67
C LYS A 245 -0.17 -5.14 -7.49
N ILE A 246 -0.46 -4.02 -8.13
CA ILE A 246 0.28 -2.76 -7.96
C ILE A 246 -0.69 -1.59 -7.78
N TYR A 247 -0.24 -0.61 -7.00
CA TYR A 247 -0.96 0.61 -6.69
C TYR A 247 -0.09 1.80 -7.13
N PHE A 248 -0.40 2.39 -8.27
CA PHE A 248 0.31 3.54 -8.80
C PHE A 248 -0.27 4.84 -8.27
N GLU A 249 0.53 5.60 -7.52
CA GLU A 249 0.15 6.92 -7.04
C GLU A 249 0.40 7.96 -8.13
N LEU A 250 -0.68 8.60 -8.60
CA LEU A 250 -0.66 9.59 -9.66
C LEU A 250 -0.72 11.03 -9.15
N THR A 251 -1.02 11.22 -7.85
CA THR A 251 -1.27 12.54 -7.23
C THR A 251 -0.19 13.57 -7.60
N ASP A 252 1.08 13.27 -7.34
CA ASP A 252 2.18 14.21 -7.57
C ASP A 252 2.36 14.52 -9.05
N MET A 253 2.14 13.54 -9.92
CA MET A 253 2.27 13.68 -11.37
C MET A 253 1.17 14.57 -11.95
N ILE A 254 -0.05 14.49 -11.40
CA ILE A 254 -1.16 15.39 -11.73
C ILE A 254 -0.86 16.81 -11.26
N LEU A 255 -0.35 16.98 -10.04
CA LEU A 255 0.00 18.29 -9.47
C LEU A 255 1.16 18.97 -10.22
N GLN A 256 2.17 18.21 -10.65
CA GLN A 256 3.26 18.74 -11.50
C GLN A 256 2.75 19.22 -12.86
N ASN A 257 1.61 18.68 -13.32
CA ASN A 257 0.96 19.03 -14.57
C ASN A 257 -0.39 19.73 -14.32
N TYR A 258 -0.43 20.63 -13.33
CA TYR A 258 -1.64 21.31 -12.85
C TYR A 258 -2.44 22.04 -13.95
N TYR A 259 -1.75 22.60 -14.95
CA TYR A 259 -2.38 23.34 -16.05
C TYR A 259 -2.97 22.45 -17.16
N GLY A 260 -2.85 21.12 -17.06
CA GLY A 260 -3.56 20.20 -17.94
C GLY A 260 -5.07 20.27 -17.72
N ASN A 261 -5.87 20.30 -18.78
CA ASN A 261 -7.33 20.27 -18.68
C ASN A 261 -7.84 18.88 -18.29
N SER A 262 -7.27 17.84 -18.89
CA SER A 262 -7.65 16.44 -18.66
C SER A 262 -6.48 15.51 -18.93
N TYR A 263 -6.60 14.26 -18.47
CA TYR A 263 -5.50 13.30 -18.44
C TYR A 263 -5.93 11.96 -19.00
N ASN A 264 -5.14 11.37 -19.90
CA ASN A 264 -5.26 9.95 -20.23
C ASN A 264 -4.20 9.15 -19.48
N ILE A 265 -4.58 7.99 -18.97
CA ILE A 265 -3.60 7.02 -18.45
C ILE A 265 -2.92 6.38 -19.65
N TYR A 266 -1.60 6.27 -19.62
CA TYR A 266 -0.79 5.69 -20.68
C TYR A 266 -0.04 4.46 -20.15
N ILE A 267 0.06 3.41 -20.97
CA ILE A 267 0.84 2.20 -20.71
C ILE A 267 1.75 1.95 -21.90
N GLY A 268 3.03 1.68 -21.63
CA GLY A 268 4.01 1.33 -22.65
C GLY A 268 4.88 0.15 -22.22
N ALA A 269 5.35 -0.62 -23.19
CA ALA A 269 6.34 -1.68 -22.97
C ALA A 269 7.30 -1.76 -24.15
N ASP A 270 8.58 -1.99 -23.85
CA ASP A 270 9.64 -2.18 -24.84
C ASP A 270 10.33 -3.52 -24.58
N LYS A 271 10.10 -4.50 -25.47
CA LYS A 271 10.68 -5.84 -25.36
C LYS A 271 12.16 -5.78 -25.74
N ALA A 272 13.02 -6.26 -24.85
CA ALA A 272 14.46 -6.40 -25.12
C ALA A 272 14.72 -7.40 -26.25
N ASP A 273 15.79 -7.18 -27.02
CA ASP A 273 16.18 -8.04 -28.15
C ASP A 273 16.52 -9.48 -27.74
N THR A 274 16.88 -9.70 -26.48
CA THR A 274 17.13 -11.02 -25.92
C THR A 274 15.86 -11.78 -25.55
N THR A 275 14.71 -11.11 -25.52
CA THR A 275 13.42 -11.71 -25.18
C THR A 275 12.67 -12.04 -26.46
N LEU A 276 12.54 -13.35 -26.75
CA LEU A 276 11.87 -13.83 -27.95
C LEU A 276 10.37 -13.51 -27.94
N GLU A 277 9.69 -13.73 -26.82
CA GLU A 277 8.25 -13.53 -26.68
C GLU A 277 7.93 -12.72 -25.42
N GLY A 278 7.21 -11.61 -25.58
CA GLY A 278 6.75 -10.78 -24.48
C GLY A 278 5.23 -10.90 -24.31
N LYS A 279 4.77 -11.18 -23.10
CA LYS A 279 3.35 -11.18 -22.75
C LYS A 279 3.11 -10.35 -21.52
N LEU A 280 2.13 -9.46 -21.61
CA LEU A 280 1.62 -8.68 -20.50
C LEU A 280 0.12 -8.98 -20.36
N PHE A 281 -0.27 -9.41 -19.18
CA PHE A 281 -1.64 -9.62 -18.80
C PHE A 281 -2.04 -8.57 -17.76
N PHE A 282 -3.25 -8.03 -17.92
CA PHE A 282 -3.84 -7.05 -16.99
C PHE A 282 -5.26 -7.45 -16.65
N ASP A 283 -5.66 -7.19 -15.42
CA ASP A 283 -7.03 -7.33 -14.97
C ASP A 283 -7.35 -6.28 -13.90
N ASN A 284 -8.64 -6.01 -13.68
CA ASN A 284 -9.16 -5.13 -12.64
C ASN A 284 -8.47 -3.75 -12.58
N ILE A 285 -8.29 -3.09 -13.72
CA ILE A 285 -7.66 -1.76 -13.79
C ILE A 285 -8.65 -0.70 -13.34
N LYS A 286 -8.33 0.02 -12.26
CA LYS A 286 -9.19 1.05 -11.67
C LYS A 286 -8.46 2.36 -11.48
N LEU A 287 -9.12 3.45 -11.87
CA LEU A 287 -8.70 4.81 -11.55
C LEU A 287 -9.56 5.35 -10.39
N LEU A 288 -8.90 5.64 -9.27
CA LEU A 288 -9.50 5.97 -7.99
C LEU A 288 -9.11 7.39 -7.57
N HIS A 289 -10.09 8.17 -7.09
CA HIS A 289 -9.88 9.48 -6.47
C HIS A 289 -11.02 9.83 -5.49
N PHE A 290 -11.00 11.03 -4.92
CA PHE A 290 -12.09 11.61 -4.12
C PHE A 290 -12.78 12.76 -4.88
#